data_AF-A0A5J6SJF9-F1
#
_entry.id   AF-A0A5J6SJF9-F1
#
_cell.length_a   1.000
_cell.length_b   1.000
_cell.length_c   1.000
_cell.angle_alpha   90.00
_cell.angle_beta   90.00
_cell.angle_gamma   90.00
#
_symmetry.space_group_name_H-M   'P 1'
#
loop_
_entity.id
_entity.type
_entity.pdbx_description
1 polymer ?
#
loop_
_entity_poly.entity_id
_entity_poly.type
_entity_poly.pdbx_seq_one_letter_code
_entity_poly.pdbx_strand_id
1 'polypeptide(L)'
;MQSKELANMLRKTADILVHFEGKNLDEALYEILSLVNKNSRSRTEVVNQKPVERNNSNEDIDWQNIITILKQKNGKEIEEYLNCEKILKPKKALLELAKEMSVASSTRQTKEVIKHSIIKYFERQKMDDIIRIERYEK
;
A
#
# COMPACT_ATOMS: atom_id res chain seq x y z
N MET A 1 11.58 -29.03 35.02
CA MET A 1 10.13 -28.72 34.87
C MET A 1 9.39 -29.38 36.01
N GLN A 2 8.52 -28.65 36.70
CA GLN A 2 7.72 -29.22 37.78
C GLN A 2 6.56 -30.04 37.18
N SER A 3 6.23 -31.20 37.75
CA SER A 3 5.18 -32.10 37.23
C SER A 3 3.82 -31.41 37.06
N LYS A 4 3.56 -30.37 37.86
CA LYS A 4 2.37 -29.52 37.80
C LYS A 4 2.32 -28.64 36.54
N GLU A 5 3.47 -28.13 36.09
CA GLU A 5 3.57 -27.34 34.85
C GLU A 5 3.37 -28.24 33.63
N LEU A 6 3.95 -29.45 33.67
CA LEU A 6 3.78 -30.44 32.61
C LEU A 6 2.31 -30.84 32.46
N ALA A 7 1.63 -31.14 33.58
CA ALA A 7 0.19 -31.46 33.57
C ALA A 7 -0.66 -30.32 33.00
N ASN A 8 -0.32 -29.06 33.34
CA ASN A 8 -1.02 -27.90 32.81
C ASN A 8 -0.78 -27.70 31.30
N MET A 9 0.44 -27.96 30.80
CA MET A 9 0.72 -27.91 29.37
C MET A 9 -0.03 -29.02 28.62
N LEU A 10 0.00 -30.25 29.13
CA LEU A 10 -0.69 -31.38 28.52
C LEU A 10 -2.21 -31.17 28.45
N ARG A 11 -2.80 -30.57 29.50
CA ARG A 11 -4.22 -30.22 29.51
C ARG A 11 -4.55 -29.17 28.44
N LYS A 12 -3.76 -28.11 28.35
CA LYS A 12 -3.93 -27.06 27.33
C LYS A 12 -3.76 -27.62 25.91
N THR A 13 -2.82 -28.53 25.69
CA THR A 13 -2.65 -29.17 24.37
C THR A 13 -3.83 -30.06 24.03
N ALA A 14 -4.40 -30.79 24.99
CA ALA A 14 -5.59 -31.59 24.77
C ALA A 14 -6.80 -30.70 24.42
N ASP A 15 -7.00 -29.60 25.15
CA ASP A 15 -8.09 -28.65 24.88
C ASP A 15 -7.97 -28.02 23.48
N ILE A 16 -6.75 -27.71 23.03
CA ILE A 16 -6.49 -27.22 21.66
C ILE A 16 -6.83 -28.30 20.64
N LEU A 17 -6.35 -29.54 20.83
CA LEU A 17 -6.62 -30.64 19.91
C LEU A 17 -8.12 -30.94 19.77
N VAL A 18 -8.87 -30.90 20.88
CA VAL A 18 -10.34 -31.04 20.87
C VAL A 18 -11.01 -29.86 20.17
N HIS A 19 -10.54 -28.64 20.40
CA HIS A 19 -11.14 -27.45 19.79
C HIS A 19 -10.96 -27.38 18.26
N PHE A 20 -9.89 -28.00 17.75
CA PHE A 20 -9.57 -28.07 16.33
C PHE A 20 -9.84 -29.45 15.73
N GLU A 21 -10.51 -30.34 16.45
CA GLU A 21 -10.87 -31.67 15.97
C GLU A 21 -11.81 -31.54 14.76
N GLY A 22 -11.41 -32.13 13.62
CA GLY A 22 -12.16 -32.05 12.36
C GLY A 22 -11.94 -30.79 11.52
N LYS A 23 -11.10 -29.84 11.97
CA LYS A 23 -10.65 -28.72 11.13
C LYS A 23 -9.38 -29.07 10.37
N ASN A 24 -9.24 -28.57 9.15
CA ASN A 24 -8.00 -28.69 8.40
C ASN A 24 -6.88 -27.94 9.14
N LEU A 25 -5.67 -28.50 9.13
CA LEU A 25 -4.51 -27.95 9.85
C LEU A 25 -4.28 -26.47 9.52
N ASP A 26 -4.46 -26.09 8.25
CA ASP A 26 -4.28 -24.73 7.78
C ASP A 26 -5.33 -23.75 8.35
N GLU A 27 -6.58 -24.20 8.51
CA GLU A 27 -7.65 -23.40 9.12
C GLU A 27 -7.41 -23.21 10.62
N ALA A 28 -6.97 -24.27 11.31
CA ALA A 28 -6.60 -24.21 12.71
C ALA A 28 -5.43 -23.26 12.95
N LEU A 29 -4.38 -23.33 12.12
CA LEU A 29 -3.22 -22.45 12.19
C LEU A 29 -3.60 -20.99 11.94
N TYR A 30 -4.47 -20.73 10.95
CA TYR A 30 -4.95 -19.39 10.65
C TYR A 30 -5.74 -18.80 11.84
N GLU A 31 -6.61 -19.58 12.46
CA GLU A 31 -7.42 -19.15 13.60
C GLU A 31 -6.54 -18.86 14.83
N ILE A 32 -5.56 -19.71 15.12
CA ILE A 32 -4.57 -19.50 16.19
C ILE A 32 -3.76 -18.21 15.94
N LEU A 33 -3.23 -18.02 14.72
CA LEU A 33 -2.51 -16.80 14.33
C LEU A 33 -3.38 -15.55 14.49
N SER A 34 -4.67 -15.64 14.13
CA SER A 34 -5.60 -14.52 14.27
C SER A 34 -5.84 -14.14 15.73
N LEU A 35 -5.92 -15.12 16.63
CA LEU A 35 -6.14 -14.91 18.07
C LEU A 35 -4.88 -14.35 18.74
N VAL A 36 -3.70 -14.85 18.39
CA VAL A 36 -2.42 -14.31 18.87
C VAL A 36 -2.23 -12.86 18.43
N ASN A 37 -2.55 -12.54 17.17
CA ASN A 37 -2.47 -11.18 16.64
C ASN A 37 -3.52 -10.22 17.22
N LYS A 38 -4.67 -10.73 17.70
CA LYS A 38 -5.67 -9.93 18.42
C LYS A 38 -5.23 -9.66 19.86
N ASN A 39 -4.64 -10.65 20.53
CA ASN A 39 -4.13 -10.51 21.90
C ASN A 39 -2.84 -9.69 22.00
N SER A 40 -2.03 -9.59 20.94
CA SER A 40 -0.86 -8.69 20.91
C SER A 40 -1.23 -7.21 20.75
N ARG A 41 -2.45 -6.90 20.27
CA ARG A 41 -2.91 -5.52 20.08
C ARG A 41 -3.50 -4.88 21.34
N SER A 42 -3.85 -5.65 22.37
CA SER A 42 -4.43 -5.15 23.62
C SER A 42 -3.40 -4.78 24.69
N ARG A 43 -2.09 -4.95 24.44
CA ARG A 43 -1.03 -4.70 25.45
C ARG A 43 0.02 -3.65 25.07
N THR A 44 -0.31 -2.74 24.15
CA THR A 44 0.60 -1.63 23.82
C THR A 44 -0.15 -0.31 23.75
N GLU A 45 -0.34 0.28 24.93
CA GLU A 45 -0.36 1.74 25.04
C GLU A 45 1.04 2.27 24.67
N VAL A 46 1.05 3.23 23.74
CA VAL A 46 2.04 4.31 23.57
C VAL A 46 3.52 3.88 23.49
N VAL A 47 3.99 3.44 22.32
CA VAL A 47 5.34 3.78 21.85
C VAL A 47 5.32 3.95 20.33
N ASN A 48 5.78 5.11 19.86
CA ASN A 48 6.04 5.45 18.47
C ASN A 48 6.76 4.31 17.71
N GLN A 49 6.06 3.54 16.88
CA GLN A 49 6.70 2.67 15.90
C GLN A 49 5.97 2.70 14.56
N LYS A 50 6.78 2.87 13.52
CA LYS A 50 6.46 2.96 12.10
C LYS A 50 5.42 1.89 11.67
N PRO A 51 4.53 2.20 10.72
CA PRO A 51 3.60 1.20 10.22
C PRO A 51 4.41 0.09 9.53
N VAL A 52 4.43 -1.09 10.17
CA VAL A 52 4.93 -2.33 9.56
C VAL A 52 4.04 -2.62 8.35
N GLU A 53 4.72 -2.76 7.23
CA GLU A 53 4.23 -3.06 5.90
C GLU A 53 3.22 -4.21 5.96
N ARG A 54 1.97 -3.88 5.66
CA ARG A 54 0.96 -4.88 5.30
C ARG A 54 1.36 -5.40 3.92
N ASN A 55 1.84 -6.64 3.88
CA ASN A 55 1.83 -7.55 2.73
C ASN A 55 1.94 -6.84 1.38
N ASN A 56 3.17 -6.48 1.04
CA ASN A 56 3.59 -6.30 -0.35
C ASN A 56 3.40 -7.64 -1.07
N SER A 57 2.22 -7.85 -1.66
CA SER A 57 2.23 -8.27 -3.06
C SER A 57 2.72 -7.05 -3.86
N ASN A 58 4.04 -6.77 -3.77
CA ASN A 58 4.71 -5.94 -4.75
C ASN A 58 4.70 -6.77 -6.03
N GLU A 59 3.62 -6.66 -6.81
CA GLU A 59 3.89 -6.34 -8.20
C GLU A 59 4.82 -5.13 -8.12
N ASP A 60 6.08 -5.27 -8.50
CA ASP A 60 6.98 -4.13 -8.62
C ASP A 60 6.33 -3.19 -9.63
N ILE A 61 5.55 -2.24 -9.11
CA ILE A 61 4.86 -1.26 -9.92
C ILE A 61 5.98 -0.41 -10.52
N ASP A 62 6.22 -0.61 -11.81
CA ASP A 62 7.19 0.15 -12.57
C ASP A 62 6.67 1.58 -12.77
N TRP A 63 6.89 2.41 -11.75
CA TRP A 63 6.52 3.81 -11.74
C TRP A 63 7.18 4.59 -12.88
N GLN A 64 8.36 4.18 -13.33
CA GLN A 64 9.08 4.84 -14.43
C GLN A 64 8.39 4.57 -15.77
N ASN A 65 7.91 3.36 -16.00
CA ASN A 65 7.10 3.03 -17.17
C ASN A 65 5.77 3.82 -17.16
N ILE A 66 5.09 3.88 -16.02
CA ILE A 66 3.86 4.68 -15.87
C ILE A 66 4.12 6.16 -16.17
N ILE A 67 5.20 6.73 -15.64
CA ILE A 67 5.57 8.13 -15.93
C ILE A 67 5.84 8.33 -17.42
N THR A 68 6.49 7.38 -18.09
CA THR A 68 6.77 7.45 -19.53
C THR A 68 5.48 7.45 -20.35
N ILE A 69 4.52 6.59 -20.00
CA ILE A 69 3.20 6.54 -20.63
C ILE A 69 2.44 7.85 -20.40
N LEU A 70 2.50 8.40 -19.18
CA LEU A 70 1.81 9.66 -18.84
C LEU A 70 2.40 10.87 -19.58
N LYS A 71 3.72 10.92 -19.83
CA LYS A 71 4.34 11.98 -20.64
C LYS A 71 3.81 12.03 -22.07
N GLN A 72 3.49 10.88 -22.64
CA GLN A 72 2.99 10.77 -24.02
C GLN A 72 1.51 11.14 -24.16
N LYS A 73 0.76 11.20 -23.05
CA LYS A 73 -0.70 11.41 -23.03
C LYS A 73 -1.09 12.87 -22.83
N ASN A 74 -2.27 13.25 -23.32
CA ASN A 74 -2.86 14.57 -23.08
C ASN A 74 -3.53 14.69 -21.71
N GLY A 75 -3.77 15.91 -21.21
CA GLY A 75 -4.31 16.14 -19.86
C GLY A 75 -5.60 15.35 -19.56
N LYS A 76 -6.51 15.26 -20.54
CA LYS A 76 -7.74 14.46 -20.45
C LYS A 76 -7.46 12.94 -20.43
N GLU A 77 -6.51 12.49 -21.23
CA GLU A 77 -6.11 11.08 -21.30
C GLU A 77 -5.36 10.64 -20.03
N ILE A 78 -4.62 11.55 -19.39
CA ILE A 78 -3.99 11.34 -18.09
C ILE A 78 -5.08 11.15 -17.03
N GLU A 79 -6.11 12.00 -17.02
CA GLU A 79 -7.23 11.88 -16.09
C GLU A 79 -7.97 10.55 -16.24
N GLU A 80 -8.24 10.13 -17.48
CA GLU A 80 -8.84 8.83 -17.77
C GLU A 80 -7.95 7.67 -17.34
N TYR A 81 -6.64 7.75 -17.59
CA TYR A 81 -5.67 6.74 -17.20
C TYR A 81 -5.60 6.58 -15.67
N LEU A 82 -5.56 7.70 -14.94
CA LEU A 82 -5.58 7.73 -13.48
C LEU A 82 -6.89 7.19 -12.87
N ASN A 83 -8.00 7.23 -13.62
CA ASN A 83 -9.31 6.75 -13.17
C ASN A 83 -9.55 5.26 -13.52
N CYS A 84 -9.10 4.82 -14.69
CA CYS A 84 -9.36 3.50 -15.23
C CYS A 84 -8.38 2.43 -14.71
N GLU A 85 -7.13 2.80 -14.44
CA GLU A 85 -6.09 1.84 -14.09
C GLU A 85 -6.24 1.32 -12.66
N LYS A 86 -6.43 0.00 -12.51
CA LYS A 86 -6.67 -0.66 -11.21
C LYS A 86 -5.55 -0.39 -10.20
N ILE A 87 -4.33 -0.21 -10.70
CA ILE A 87 -3.11 0.06 -9.92
C ILE A 87 -3.12 1.48 -9.33
N LEU A 88 -3.73 2.45 -10.01
CA LEU A 88 -3.81 3.87 -9.61
C LEU A 88 -5.13 4.24 -8.92
N LYS A 89 -6.08 3.30 -8.82
CA LYS A 89 -7.29 3.46 -8.00
C LYS A 89 -7.02 3.67 -6.51
N PRO A 90 -6.06 3.05 -5.82
CA PRO A 90 -5.84 3.36 -4.41
C PRO A 90 -5.21 4.74 -4.24
N LYS A 91 -5.66 5.51 -3.22
CA LYS A 91 -5.06 6.80 -2.86
C LYS A 91 -3.56 6.68 -2.55
N LYS A 92 -3.13 5.53 -2.04
CA LYS A 92 -1.72 5.23 -1.74
C LYS A 92 -0.86 5.24 -3.01
N ALA A 93 -1.33 4.61 -4.09
CA ALA A 93 -0.64 4.59 -5.38
C ALA A 93 -0.51 5.98 -6.00
N LEU A 94 -1.56 6.81 -5.91
CA LEU A 94 -1.49 8.21 -6.38
C LEU A 94 -0.47 9.04 -5.58
N LEU A 95 -0.32 8.77 -4.28
CA LEU A 95 0.70 9.43 -3.45
C LEU A 95 2.11 8.92 -3.77
N GLU A 96 2.27 7.63 -4.06
CA GLU A 96 3.55 7.05 -4.47
C GLU A 96 3.99 7.61 -5.84
N LEU A 97 3.09 7.66 -6.82
CA LEU A 97 3.33 8.32 -8.10
C LEU A 97 3.70 9.80 -7.93
N ALA A 98 2.95 10.54 -7.09
CA ALA A 98 3.25 11.94 -6.82
C ALA A 98 4.61 12.14 -6.15
N LYS A 99 5.02 11.23 -5.26
CA LYS A 99 6.37 11.23 -4.66
C LYS A 99 7.45 10.98 -5.70
N GLU A 100 7.26 9.99 -6.57
CA GLU A 100 8.22 9.66 -7.63
C GLU A 100 8.42 10.84 -8.59
N MET A 101 7.33 11.58 -8.88
CA MET A 101 7.35 12.78 -9.70
C MET A 101 7.76 14.05 -8.93
N SER A 102 8.14 13.95 -7.65
CA SER A 102 8.45 15.09 -6.78
C SER A 102 7.34 16.17 -6.72
N VAL A 103 6.08 15.75 -6.91
CA VAL A 103 4.90 16.62 -6.77
C VAL A 103 4.54 16.73 -5.29
N ALA A 104 4.40 17.97 -4.81
CA ALA A 104 4.05 18.26 -3.42
C ALA A 104 2.66 17.68 -3.09
N SER A 105 2.68 16.49 -2.48
CA SER A 105 1.46 15.75 -2.14
C SER A 105 1.46 15.39 -0.65
N SER A 106 0.30 15.52 -0.02
CA SER A 106 0.10 15.24 1.40
C SER A 106 -0.93 14.15 1.57
N THR A 107 -0.72 13.29 2.56
CA THR A 107 -1.71 12.28 2.98
C THR A 107 -3.05 12.89 3.37
N ARG A 108 -3.09 14.19 3.73
CA ARG A 108 -4.32 14.94 4.05
C ARG A 108 -5.12 15.37 2.82
N GLN A 109 -4.52 15.40 1.63
CA GLN A 109 -5.21 15.84 0.41
C GLN A 109 -6.24 14.81 -0.06
N THR A 110 -7.31 15.28 -0.70
CA THR A 110 -8.29 14.42 -1.34
C THR A 110 -7.71 13.81 -2.61
N LYS A 111 -8.30 12.70 -3.06
CA LYS A 111 -7.85 11.95 -4.23
C LYS A 111 -7.84 12.82 -5.50
N GLU A 112 -8.87 13.64 -5.67
CA GLU A 112 -9.01 14.56 -6.80
C GLU A 112 -7.95 15.66 -6.79
N VAL A 113 -7.58 16.18 -5.62
CA VAL A 113 -6.52 17.19 -5.50
C VAL A 113 -5.16 16.61 -5.91
N ILE A 114 -4.89 15.35 -5.57
CA ILE A 114 -3.65 14.67 -5.97
C ILE A 114 -3.64 14.45 -7.49
N LYS A 115 -4.76 13.99 -8.09
CA LYS A 115 -4.87 13.85 -9.55
C LYS A 115 -4.65 15.18 -10.27
N HIS A 116 -5.32 16.24 -9.82
CA HIS A 116 -5.17 17.57 -10.40
C HIS A 116 -3.72 18.06 -10.32
N SER A 117 -3.02 17.78 -9.23
CA SER A 117 -1.60 18.15 -9.06
C SER A 117 -0.68 17.39 -10.04
N ILE A 118 -0.97 16.10 -10.28
CA ILE A 118 -0.24 15.27 -11.25
C ILE A 118 -0.49 15.77 -12.68
N ILE A 119 -1.75 16.04 -13.04
CA ILE A 119 -2.12 16.57 -14.37
C ILE A 119 -1.40 17.90 -14.62
N LYS A 120 -1.47 18.82 -13.65
CA LYS A 120 -0.84 20.14 -13.74
C LYS A 120 0.68 20.07 -13.85
N TYR A 121 1.31 19.05 -13.25
CA TYR A 121 2.74 18.82 -13.41
C TYR A 121 3.09 18.49 -14.87
N PHE A 122 2.35 17.57 -15.50
CA PHE A 122 2.60 17.20 -16.89
C PHE A 122 2.26 18.34 -17.86
N GLU A 123 1.22 19.12 -17.59
CA GLU A 123 0.89 20.31 -18.37
C GLU A 123 2.02 21.35 -18.31
N ARG A 124 2.58 21.61 -17.12
CA ARG A 124 3.75 22.48 -16.96
C ARG A 124 4.96 21.97 -17.72
N GLN A 125 5.24 20.66 -17.62
CA GLN A 125 6.36 20.04 -18.32
C GLN A 125 6.22 20.20 -19.84
N LYS A 126 5.03 19.99 -20.40
CA LYS A 126 4.76 20.22 -21.82
C LYS A 126 4.95 21.67 -22.23
N MET A 127 4.49 22.62 -21.42
CA MET A 127 4.69 24.05 -21.71
C MET A 127 6.17 24.44 -21.66
N ASP A 128 6.92 23.94 -20.68
CA ASP A 128 8.36 24.17 -20.57
C ASP A 128 9.12 23.58 -21.79
N ASP A 129 8.73 22.41 -22.27
CA ASP A 129 9.31 21.78 -23.46
C ASP A 129 9.03 22.62 -24.73
N ILE A 130 7.80 23.12 -24.90
CA ILE A 130 7.43 24.02 -26.01
C ILE A 130 8.26 25.31 -25.96
N ILE A 131 8.35 25.96 -24.79
CA ILE A 131 9.14 27.19 -24.61
C ILE A 131 10.63 26.96 -24.90
N ARG A 132 11.17 25.78 -24.58
CA ARG A 132 12.56 25.43 -24.91
C ARG A 132 12.76 25.28 -26.40
N ILE A 133 11.87 24.58 -27.10
CA ILE A 133 11.94 24.40 -28.56
C ILE A 133 11.90 25.77 -29.27
N GLU A 134 10.97 26.64 -28.89
CA GLU A 134 10.86 28.00 -29.46
C GLU A 134 12.10 28.87 -29.26
N ARG A 135 12.90 28.62 -28.22
CA ARG A 135 14.17 29.34 -27.99
C ARG A 135 15.33 28.83 -28.85
N TYR A 136 15.28 27.58 -29.31
CA TYR A 136 16.32 27.00 -30.16
C TYR A 136 16.06 27.20 -31.67
N GLU A 137 14.81 27.52 -32.05
CA GLU A 137 14.43 27.82 -33.44
C GLU A 137 14.54 29.31 -33.81
N LYS A 138 15.07 30.16 -32.92
CA LYS A 138 15.45 31.56 -33.20
C LYS A 138 16.97 31.73 -33.19
#